data_AF-A0A7K5GUX9-F1
#
_entry.id   AF-A0A7K5GUX9-F1
#
_cell.length_a   1.000
_cell.length_b   1.000
_cell.length_c   1.000
_cell.angle_alpha   90.00
_cell.angle_beta   90.00
_cell.angle_gamma   90.00
#
_symmetry.space_group_name_H-M   'P 1'
#
loop_
_entity.id
_entity.type
_entity.pdbx_description
1 polymer ?
#
loop_
_entity_poly.entity_id
_entity_poly.type
_entity_poly.pdbx_seq_one_letter_code
_entity_poly.pdbx_strand_id
1 'polypeptide(L)'
;GGAGLYLAARHRLREHWAAELPAGSLQLTLYQYKTCPFCSKVRAFLDYHGLPYEIVEVNPIMRKEIKFTSYRKVPILLANAGRPLQLNDSSVIISAIKTYLISKRNSLEEIVSFYPPMKTVTEQGKEVFEYGNKYWLMLDEKETKRVYPVKEVRVEEMKWRKWADDWLVHLISPNVYRTPREALASFDYIVREGKFGTMEGFFAKYMGAVAMFFISKRLKKRHHLQDNVREDLYEAVNEWVKAVGKHRLFMGGNQPNLADLAVYGVLRVMEGLEAFDDMMVHTKIQPWYQRMEEVIQKAEV
;
A
#
# COMPACT_ATOMS: atom_id res chain seq x y z
N GLY A 1 20.05 25.00 -20.98
CA GLY A 1 20.92 24.45 -19.92
C GLY A 1 20.28 24.42 -18.53
N GLY A 2 18.98 24.16 -18.37
CA GLY A 2 18.33 24.08 -17.04
C GLY A 2 18.20 22.66 -16.46
N ALA A 3 18.02 21.65 -17.33
CA ALA A 3 17.82 20.26 -16.91
C ALA A 3 19.07 19.63 -16.26
N GLY A 4 20.26 20.01 -16.72
CA GLY A 4 21.54 19.52 -16.16
C GLY A 4 21.83 20.06 -14.75
N LEU A 5 21.44 21.31 -14.48
CA LEU A 5 21.59 21.93 -13.15
C LEU A 5 20.60 21.34 -12.14
N TYR A 6 19.38 21.01 -12.57
CA TYR A 6 18.37 20.39 -11.69
C TYR A 6 18.72 18.94 -11.33
N LEU A 7 19.24 18.16 -12.30
CA LEU A 7 19.75 16.81 -12.05
C LEU A 7 21.01 16.82 -11.17
N ALA A 8 21.93 17.76 -11.40
CA ALA A 8 23.12 17.93 -10.56
C ALA A 8 22.79 18.44 -9.15
N ALA A 9 21.75 19.26 -8.99
CA ALA A 9 21.25 19.68 -7.69
C ALA A 9 20.59 18.52 -6.93
N ARG A 10 19.80 17.67 -7.60
CA ARG A 10 19.29 16.43 -7.00
C ARG A 10 20.39 15.45 -6.64
N HIS A 11 21.47 15.35 -7.44
CA HIS A 11 22.61 14.49 -7.14
C HIS A 11 23.40 15.00 -5.92
N ARG A 12 23.64 16.32 -5.84
CA ARG A 12 24.31 16.95 -4.69
C ARG A 12 23.47 16.91 -3.42
N LEU A 13 22.15 17.07 -3.52
CA LEU A 13 21.23 16.87 -2.39
C LEU A 13 21.22 15.40 -1.94
N ARG A 14 21.34 14.44 -2.88
CA ARG A 14 21.52 13.01 -2.59
C ARG A 14 22.81 12.73 -1.83
N GLU A 15 23.91 13.33 -2.26
CA GLU A 15 25.21 13.18 -1.61
C GLU A 15 25.25 13.85 -0.24
N HIS A 16 24.62 15.02 -0.08
CA HIS A 16 24.49 15.68 1.22
C HIS A 16 23.61 14.90 2.20
N TRP A 17 22.46 14.38 1.77
CA TRP A 17 21.54 13.62 2.65
C TRP A 17 22.08 12.22 2.97
N ALA A 18 22.76 11.58 2.03
CA ALA A 18 23.47 10.32 2.30
C ALA A 18 24.66 10.52 3.25
N ALA A 19 25.22 11.73 3.33
CA ALA A 19 26.33 12.07 4.23
C ALA A 19 25.90 12.48 5.65
N GLU A 20 24.64 12.86 5.87
CA GLU A 20 24.12 13.33 7.17
C GLU A 20 23.43 12.24 8.02
N LEU A 21 23.20 11.06 7.46
CA LEU A 21 22.59 9.95 8.18
C LEU A 21 23.63 9.27 9.11
N PRO A 22 23.39 9.21 10.44
CA PRO A 22 24.33 8.58 11.36
C PRO A 22 24.60 7.13 10.96
N ALA A 23 25.85 6.69 11.04
CA ALA A 23 26.21 5.30 10.81
C ALA A 23 25.33 4.36 11.68
N GLY A 24 24.48 3.56 11.03
CA GLY A 24 23.47 2.72 11.68
C GLY A 24 22.00 3.12 11.45
N SER A 25 21.73 4.21 10.73
CA SER A 25 20.36 4.61 10.36
C SER A 25 19.76 3.68 9.28
N LEU A 26 18.51 3.28 9.45
CA LEU A 26 17.74 2.52 8.46
C LEU A 26 17.48 3.38 7.21
N GLN A 27 18.04 2.98 6.06
CA GLN A 27 17.76 3.62 4.76
C GLN A 27 16.73 2.80 4.00
N LEU A 28 15.71 3.46 3.46
CA LEU A 28 14.60 2.81 2.77
C LEU A 28 14.44 3.37 1.36
N THR A 29 14.29 2.50 0.37
CA THR A 29 13.97 2.86 -1.02
C THR A 29 12.77 2.05 -1.50
N LEU A 30 11.64 2.73 -1.72
CA LEU A 30 10.38 2.15 -2.15
C LEU A 30 10.22 2.25 -3.66
N TYR A 31 10.22 1.10 -4.34
CA TYR A 31 9.82 0.99 -5.74
C TYR A 31 8.31 0.77 -5.81
N GLN A 32 7.60 1.66 -6.47
CA GLN A 32 6.14 1.65 -6.47
C GLN A 32 5.51 2.05 -7.79
N TYR A 33 4.20 1.82 -7.86
CA TYR A 33 3.27 2.65 -8.62
C TYR A 33 2.49 3.51 -7.64
N LYS A 34 2.53 4.84 -7.78
CA LYS A 34 1.89 5.78 -6.83
C LYS A 34 0.40 5.46 -6.61
N THR A 35 -0.32 5.15 -7.68
CA THR A 35 -1.77 4.86 -7.68
C THR A 35 -2.14 3.41 -7.34
N CYS A 36 -1.16 2.55 -7.01
CA CYS A 36 -1.41 1.17 -6.64
C CYS A 36 -1.76 1.03 -5.15
N PRO A 37 -2.85 0.31 -4.78
CA PRO A 37 -3.26 0.18 -3.38
C PRO A 37 -2.20 -0.50 -2.51
N PHE A 38 -1.51 -1.51 -3.03
CA PHE A 38 -0.43 -2.18 -2.30
C PHE A 38 0.75 -1.25 -1.99
N CYS A 39 1.05 -0.31 -2.89
CA CYS A 39 2.10 0.68 -2.67
C CYS A 39 1.64 1.77 -1.71
N SER A 40 0.40 2.26 -1.87
CA SER A 40 -0.23 3.24 -0.99
C SER A 40 -0.32 2.75 0.47
N LYS A 41 -0.55 1.45 0.69
CA LYS A 41 -0.45 0.82 2.03
C LYS A 41 0.94 0.97 2.65
N VAL A 42 2.01 0.65 1.89
CA VAL A 42 3.38 0.77 2.39
C VAL A 42 3.70 2.22 2.69
N ARG A 43 3.31 3.16 1.81
CA ARG A 43 3.44 4.59 2.08
C ARG A 43 2.72 4.99 3.37
N ALA A 44 1.43 4.69 3.50
CA ALA A 44 0.65 5.03 4.70
C ALA A 44 1.31 4.54 5.98
N PHE A 45 1.91 3.34 5.96
CA PHE A 45 2.69 2.81 7.07
C PHE A 45 3.99 3.58 7.34
N LEU A 46 4.79 3.86 6.30
CA LEU A 46 6.05 4.60 6.45
C LEU A 46 5.81 6.04 6.90
N ASP A 47 4.84 6.72 6.27
CA ASP A 47 4.39 8.08 6.55
C ASP A 47 3.94 8.19 8.03
N TYR A 48 3.03 7.32 8.47
CA TYR A 48 2.55 7.29 9.87
C TYR A 48 3.65 7.07 10.91
N HIS A 49 4.70 6.30 10.54
CA HIS A 49 5.82 6.03 11.43
C HIS A 49 6.96 7.03 11.32
N GLY A 50 6.81 8.11 10.53
CA GLY A 50 7.84 9.14 10.35
C GLY A 50 9.15 8.57 9.81
N LEU A 51 9.08 7.47 9.05
CA LEU A 51 10.28 6.83 8.50
C LEU A 51 10.70 7.56 7.22
N PRO A 52 11.95 8.03 7.11
CA PRO A 52 12.42 8.61 5.85
C PRO A 52 12.63 7.51 4.81
N TYR A 53 12.11 7.72 3.59
CA TYR A 53 12.30 6.80 2.48
C TYR A 53 12.40 7.53 1.14
N GLU A 54 13.23 6.99 0.24
CA GLU A 54 13.25 7.42 -1.16
C GLU A 54 12.17 6.69 -1.96
N ILE A 55 11.54 7.38 -2.90
CA ILE A 55 10.60 6.78 -3.86
C ILE A 55 11.27 6.63 -5.23
N VAL A 56 11.18 5.42 -5.78
CA VAL A 56 11.48 5.13 -7.18
C VAL A 56 10.17 4.76 -7.89
N GLU A 57 9.61 5.71 -8.64
CA GLU A 57 8.42 5.45 -9.45
C GLU A 57 8.79 4.53 -10.63
N VAL A 58 8.13 3.38 -10.70
CA VAL A 58 8.38 2.37 -11.73
C VAL A 58 7.53 2.67 -12.96
N ASN A 59 8.11 2.63 -14.16
CA ASN A 59 7.30 2.75 -15.37
C ASN A 59 6.45 1.47 -15.55
N PRO A 60 5.10 1.54 -15.61
CA PRO A 60 4.26 0.34 -15.63
C PRO A 60 4.41 -0.55 -16.87
N ILE A 61 4.89 0.01 -17.97
CA ILE A 61 5.05 -0.66 -19.27
C ILE A 61 6.43 -1.31 -19.38
N MET A 62 7.50 -0.50 -19.30
CA MET A 62 8.88 -0.95 -19.48
C MET A 62 9.49 -1.60 -18.24
N ARG A 63 9.04 -1.19 -17.03
CA ARG A 63 9.50 -1.68 -15.72
C ARG A 63 11.03 -1.76 -15.58
N LYS A 64 11.76 -0.82 -16.17
CA LYS A 64 13.24 -0.83 -16.20
C LYS A 64 13.84 -0.75 -14.81
N GLU A 65 13.17 0.00 -13.93
CA GLU A 65 13.60 0.29 -12.56
C GLU A 65 13.68 -0.97 -11.69
N ILE A 66 12.90 -2.01 -12.01
CA ILE A 66 12.83 -3.26 -11.23
C ILE A 66 13.48 -4.45 -11.97
N LYS A 67 14.29 -4.21 -13.00
CA LYS A 67 14.98 -5.28 -13.74
C LYS A 67 16.08 -5.98 -12.93
N PHE A 68 16.58 -5.35 -11.86
CA PHE A 68 17.62 -5.89 -10.99
C PHE A 68 17.15 -7.11 -10.17
N THR A 69 15.85 -7.27 -9.94
CA THR A 69 15.29 -8.36 -9.13
C THR A 69 14.66 -9.44 -9.99
N SER A 70 14.39 -10.63 -9.44
CA SER A 70 13.52 -11.65 -10.06
C SER A 70 12.04 -11.43 -9.75
N TYR A 71 11.72 -10.66 -8.70
CA TYR A 71 10.35 -10.35 -8.31
C TYR A 71 9.74 -9.32 -9.27
N ARG A 72 8.62 -9.67 -9.92
CA ARG A 72 8.03 -8.88 -11.02
C ARG A 72 6.81 -8.04 -10.62
N LYS A 73 6.58 -7.83 -9.31
CA LYS A 73 5.48 -7.03 -8.77
C LYS A 73 6.04 -5.84 -7.97
N VAL A 74 5.19 -4.86 -7.70
CA VAL A 74 5.44 -3.76 -6.77
C VAL A 74 4.37 -3.78 -5.66
N PRO A 75 4.63 -3.25 -4.46
CA PRO A 75 5.86 -2.58 -4.04
C PRO A 75 7.05 -3.52 -3.82
N ILE A 76 8.26 -2.96 -3.96
CA ILE A 76 9.52 -3.55 -3.50
C ILE A 76 10.19 -2.52 -2.60
N LEU A 77 10.60 -2.92 -1.40
CA LEU A 77 11.35 -2.06 -0.49
C LEU A 77 12.78 -2.58 -0.38
N LEU A 78 13.75 -1.76 -0.78
CA LEU A 78 15.14 -1.99 -0.41
C LEU A 78 15.38 -1.32 0.94
N ALA A 79 15.79 -2.11 1.92
CA ALA A 79 16.09 -1.63 3.27
C ALA A 79 17.56 -1.90 3.58
N ASN A 80 18.28 -0.88 4.02
CA ASN A 80 19.66 -1.01 4.48
C ASN A 80 19.74 -0.67 5.96
N ALA A 81 19.96 -1.70 6.77
CA ALA A 81 20.16 -1.62 8.22
C ALA A 81 21.54 -2.21 8.58
N GLY A 82 22.58 -1.76 7.89
CA GLY A 82 23.95 -2.31 7.94
C GLY A 82 24.26 -3.23 6.75
N ARG A 83 23.24 -3.88 6.18
CA ARG A 83 23.32 -4.59 4.89
C ARG A 83 22.07 -4.34 4.05
N PRO A 84 22.20 -4.30 2.71
CA PRO A 84 21.05 -4.15 1.82
C PRO A 84 20.22 -5.43 1.77
N LEU A 85 18.92 -5.29 2.01
CA LEU A 85 17.92 -6.36 1.97
C LEU A 85 16.77 -5.93 1.06
N GLN A 86 16.28 -6.85 0.22
CA GLN A 86 15.09 -6.64 -0.58
C GLN A 86 13.88 -7.29 0.12
N LEU A 87 12.88 -6.48 0.46
CA LEU A 87 11.59 -6.93 0.94
C LEU A 87 10.55 -6.84 -0.18
N ASN A 88 9.77 -7.91 -0.33
CA ASN A 88 8.70 -8.06 -1.31
C ASN A 88 7.37 -8.28 -0.59
N ASP A 89 6.26 -8.13 -1.31
CA ASP A 89 4.88 -8.17 -0.76
C ASP A 89 4.59 -7.01 0.22
N SER A 90 3.54 -6.25 -0.05
CA SER A 90 3.21 -5.06 0.74
C SER A 90 2.98 -5.36 2.23
N SER A 91 2.39 -6.51 2.55
CA SER A 91 2.02 -6.87 3.93
C SER A 91 3.23 -7.43 4.68
N VAL A 92 4.11 -8.16 4.00
CA VAL A 92 5.41 -8.57 4.55
C VAL A 92 6.31 -7.37 4.81
N ILE A 93 6.43 -6.42 3.86
CA ILE A 93 7.18 -5.17 4.06
C ILE A 93 6.73 -4.50 5.36
N ILE A 94 5.42 -4.30 5.52
CA ILE A 94 4.84 -3.66 6.71
C ILE A 94 5.15 -4.47 7.97
N SER A 95 4.91 -5.80 7.96
CA SER A 95 5.14 -6.65 9.14
C SER A 95 6.60 -6.72 9.56
N ALA A 96 7.52 -6.85 8.62
CA ALA A 96 8.95 -6.94 8.89
C ALA A 96 9.51 -5.62 9.41
N ILE A 97 9.20 -4.49 8.75
CA ILE A 97 9.65 -3.18 9.23
C ILE A 97 9.01 -2.85 10.57
N LYS A 98 7.71 -3.11 10.77
CA LYS A 98 7.06 -2.88 12.07
C LYS A 98 7.70 -3.70 13.18
N THR A 99 7.99 -4.97 12.92
CA THR A 99 8.71 -5.84 13.87
C THR A 99 10.08 -5.25 14.19
N TYR A 100 10.83 -4.80 13.19
CA TYR A 100 12.16 -4.18 13.37
C TYR A 100 12.12 -2.88 14.18
N LEU A 101 11.08 -2.05 14.02
CA LEU A 101 10.93 -0.83 14.83
C LEU A 101 10.65 -1.13 16.32
N ILE A 102 9.99 -2.25 16.60
CA ILE A 102 9.61 -2.64 17.97
C ILE A 102 10.72 -3.43 18.65
N SER A 103 11.27 -4.41 17.93
CA SER A 103 12.25 -5.36 18.44
C SER A 103 13.66 -4.96 18.01
N LYS A 104 14.46 -4.56 19.00
CA LYS A 104 15.87 -4.17 18.80
C LYS A 104 16.84 -5.36 18.91
N ARG A 105 16.34 -6.58 19.08
CA ARG A 105 17.17 -7.78 19.31
C ARG A 105 17.57 -8.48 18.03
N ASN A 106 16.67 -8.51 17.05
CA ASN A 106 16.86 -9.28 15.83
C ASN A 106 17.31 -8.36 14.70
N SER A 107 18.22 -8.85 13.87
CA SER A 107 18.59 -8.13 12.64
C SER A 107 17.42 -8.13 11.65
N LEU A 108 17.37 -7.16 10.75
CA LEU A 108 16.30 -7.11 9.74
C LEU A 108 16.27 -8.36 8.85
N GLU A 109 17.42 -8.98 8.54
CA GLU A 109 17.44 -10.24 7.78
C GLU A 109 16.79 -11.39 8.55
N GLU A 110 17.10 -11.51 9.84
CA GLU A 110 16.53 -12.55 10.68
C GLU A 110 15.01 -12.40 10.73
N ILE A 111 14.52 -11.17 10.90
CA ILE A 111 13.09 -10.85 10.86
C ILE A 111 12.47 -11.26 9.51
N VAL A 112 13.11 -10.91 8.40
CA VAL A 112 12.65 -11.24 7.05
C VAL A 112 12.59 -12.76 6.83
N SER A 113 13.50 -13.53 7.44
CA SER A 113 13.51 -15.00 7.32
C SER A 113 12.24 -15.68 7.86
N PHE A 114 11.52 -15.03 8.78
CA PHE A 114 10.25 -15.52 9.33
C PHE A 114 9.05 -15.34 8.39
N TYR A 115 9.25 -14.70 7.23
CA TYR A 115 8.23 -14.51 6.19
C TYR A 115 8.63 -15.25 4.90
N PRO A 116 8.68 -16.60 4.90
CA PRO A 116 9.16 -17.36 3.76
C PRO A 116 8.19 -17.28 2.57
N PRO A 117 8.70 -17.19 1.32
CA PRO A 117 7.86 -17.38 0.13
C PRO A 117 7.45 -18.85 0.03
N MET A 118 6.16 -19.10 -0.13
CA MET A 118 5.53 -20.41 -0.25
C MET A 118 4.83 -20.50 -1.61
N LYS A 119 5.06 -21.59 -2.34
CA LYS A 119 4.28 -21.90 -3.54
C LYS A 119 2.89 -22.38 -3.11
N THR A 120 1.86 -21.74 -3.64
CA THR A 120 0.47 -22.13 -3.47
C THR A 120 -0.19 -22.25 -4.84
N VAL A 121 -1.27 -23.02 -4.93
CA VAL A 121 -2.05 -23.15 -6.15
C VAL A 121 -3.38 -22.44 -5.90
N THR A 122 -3.70 -21.44 -6.71
CA THR A 122 -5.00 -20.77 -6.66
C THR A 122 -6.12 -21.74 -6.97
N GLU A 123 -7.37 -21.40 -6.61
CA GLU A 123 -8.58 -22.17 -6.98
C GLU A 123 -8.69 -22.45 -8.48
N GLN A 124 -8.01 -21.67 -9.32
CA GLN A 124 -7.97 -21.78 -10.77
C GLN A 124 -6.80 -22.64 -11.28
N GLY A 125 -6.09 -23.35 -10.41
CA GLY A 125 -4.96 -24.21 -10.78
C GLY A 125 -3.66 -23.47 -11.11
N LYS A 126 -3.60 -22.16 -10.91
CA LYS A 126 -2.40 -21.35 -11.19
C LYS A 126 -1.47 -21.34 -9.97
N GLU A 127 -0.21 -21.70 -10.17
CA GLU A 127 0.85 -21.52 -9.15
C GLU A 127 1.11 -20.04 -8.89
N VAL A 128 1.04 -19.66 -7.61
CA VAL A 128 1.38 -18.32 -7.13
C VAL A 128 2.23 -18.42 -5.88
N PHE A 129 3.17 -17.49 -5.73
CA PHE A 129 3.91 -17.33 -4.48
C PHE A 129 3.10 -16.48 -3.51
N GLU A 130 2.82 -17.04 -2.33
CA GLU A 130 2.35 -16.32 -1.16
C GLU A 130 3.45 -16.27 -0.10
N TYR A 131 3.31 -15.38 0.88
CA TYR A 131 4.30 -15.27 1.95
C TYR A 131 3.70 -15.79 3.26
N GLY A 132 4.41 -16.71 3.89
CA GLY A 132 4.08 -17.22 5.22
C GLY A 132 4.09 -16.09 6.23
N ASN A 133 3.17 -16.17 7.19
CA ASN A 133 3.10 -15.24 8.33
C ASN A 133 2.94 -13.76 7.95
N LYS A 134 2.57 -13.39 6.71
CA LYS A 134 2.60 -11.99 6.23
C LYS A 134 1.83 -10.97 7.08
N TYR A 135 0.85 -11.40 7.88
CA TYR A 135 0.08 -10.55 8.79
C TYR A 135 0.52 -10.64 10.27
N TRP A 136 1.51 -11.47 10.61
CA TRP A 136 1.96 -11.69 11.99
C TRP A 136 3.25 -10.91 12.27
N LEU A 137 3.29 -10.15 13.37
CA LEU A 137 4.52 -9.49 13.85
C LEU A 137 5.37 -10.47 14.68
N MET A 138 6.68 -10.55 14.42
CA MET A 138 7.56 -11.50 15.11
C MET A 138 8.12 -10.88 16.40
N LEU A 139 7.24 -10.76 17.39
CA LEU A 139 7.52 -10.11 18.69
C LEU A 139 7.64 -11.14 19.81
N ASP A 140 8.49 -10.86 20.80
CA ASP A 140 8.56 -11.65 22.03
C ASP A 140 7.31 -11.44 22.93
N GLU A 141 7.22 -12.15 24.06
CA GLU A 141 6.06 -12.04 24.94
C GLU A 141 5.87 -10.64 25.55
N LYS A 142 6.97 -9.96 25.93
CA LYS A 142 6.92 -8.63 26.54
C LYS A 142 6.55 -7.57 25.49
N GLU A 143 7.15 -7.64 24.32
CA GLU A 143 6.84 -6.79 23.17
C GLU A 143 5.40 -7.00 22.69
N THR A 144 4.94 -8.25 22.63
CA THR A 144 3.56 -8.60 22.29
C THR A 144 2.60 -7.97 23.28
N LYS A 145 2.81 -8.10 24.59
CA LYS A 145 1.93 -7.49 25.61
C LYS A 145 1.92 -5.95 25.54
N ARG A 146 3.03 -5.33 25.12
CA ARG A 146 3.11 -3.87 24.93
C ARG A 146 2.29 -3.39 23.73
N VAL A 147 2.36 -4.11 22.61
CA VAL A 147 1.69 -3.71 21.35
C VAL A 147 0.24 -4.19 21.33
N TYR A 148 -0.01 -5.37 21.87
CA TYR A 148 -1.31 -6.02 21.96
C TYR A 148 -1.56 -6.45 23.41
N PRO A 149 -2.06 -5.54 24.28
CA PRO A 149 -2.34 -5.86 25.68
C PRO A 149 -3.32 -7.01 25.87
N VAL A 150 -4.19 -7.23 24.88
CA VAL A 150 -5.17 -8.32 24.85
C VAL A 150 -5.04 -9.09 23.54
N LYS A 151 -5.12 -10.42 23.59
CA LYS A 151 -4.87 -11.32 22.45
C LYS A 151 -5.81 -11.04 21.27
N GLU A 152 -7.04 -10.66 21.55
CA GLU A 152 -8.10 -10.39 20.59
C GLU A 152 -7.73 -9.21 19.68
N VAL A 153 -7.03 -8.19 20.19
CA VAL A 153 -6.58 -7.03 19.40
C VAL A 153 -5.63 -7.46 18.28
N ARG A 154 -4.72 -8.39 18.57
CA ARG A 154 -3.78 -8.93 17.57
C ARG A 154 -4.52 -9.71 16.49
N VAL A 155 -5.46 -10.57 16.91
CA VAL A 155 -6.26 -11.39 15.97
C VAL A 155 -7.15 -10.51 15.11
N GLU A 156 -7.77 -9.48 15.69
CA GLU A 156 -8.60 -8.51 14.99
C GLU A 156 -7.79 -7.72 13.95
N GLU A 157 -6.61 -7.20 14.32
CA GLU A 157 -5.73 -6.51 13.36
C GLU A 157 -5.37 -7.43 12.19
N MET A 158 -4.95 -8.67 12.47
CA MET A 158 -4.61 -9.64 11.42
C MET A 158 -5.78 -9.94 10.48
N LYS A 159 -6.99 -10.11 11.04
CA LYS A 159 -8.21 -10.34 10.27
C LYS A 159 -8.45 -9.20 9.28
N TRP A 160 -8.37 -7.96 9.75
CA TRP A 160 -8.67 -6.78 8.93
C TRP A 160 -7.58 -6.46 7.91
N ARG A 161 -6.31 -6.74 8.24
CA ARG A 161 -5.23 -6.67 7.24
C ARG A 161 -5.43 -7.67 6.11
N LYS A 162 -5.86 -8.89 6.44
CA LYS A 162 -6.21 -9.90 5.44
C LYS A 162 -7.42 -9.47 4.61
N TRP A 163 -8.48 -8.99 5.26
CA TRP A 163 -9.67 -8.47 4.58
C TRP A 163 -9.37 -7.32 3.62
N ALA A 164 -8.46 -6.40 3.99
CA ALA A 164 -8.05 -5.32 3.10
C ALA A 164 -7.44 -5.86 1.80
N ASP A 165 -6.58 -6.88 1.88
CA ASP A 165 -5.85 -7.46 0.74
C ASP A 165 -6.67 -8.47 -0.07
N ASP A 166 -7.58 -9.19 0.57
CA ASP A 166 -8.31 -10.29 -0.06
C ASP A 166 -9.73 -9.88 -0.49
N TRP A 167 -10.24 -8.75 -0.01
CA TRP A 167 -11.58 -8.25 -0.36
C TRP A 167 -11.56 -6.79 -0.82
N LEU A 168 -11.15 -5.85 0.05
CA LEU A 168 -11.32 -4.41 -0.22
C LEU A 168 -10.61 -3.96 -1.51
N VAL A 169 -9.38 -4.41 -1.76
CA VAL A 169 -8.65 -4.06 -2.99
C VAL A 169 -9.36 -4.50 -4.27
N HIS A 170 -10.16 -5.57 -4.22
CA HIS A 170 -10.89 -6.09 -5.36
C HIS A 170 -12.11 -5.25 -5.73
N LEU A 171 -12.54 -4.35 -4.84
CA LEU A 171 -13.60 -3.39 -5.09
C LEU A 171 -13.12 -2.16 -5.86
N ILE A 172 -11.82 -1.83 -5.77
CA ILE A 172 -11.25 -0.60 -6.35
C ILE A 172 -11.42 -0.58 -7.87
N SER A 173 -10.86 -1.57 -8.59
CA SER A 173 -10.88 -1.57 -10.07
C SER A 173 -12.30 -1.56 -10.66
N PRO A 174 -13.24 -2.42 -10.21
CA PRO A 174 -14.63 -2.37 -10.64
C PRO A 174 -15.31 -1.02 -10.40
N ASN A 175 -14.94 -0.32 -9.33
CA ASN A 175 -15.51 0.99 -9.00
C ASN A 175 -14.90 2.14 -9.80
N VAL A 176 -13.58 2.23 -9.92
CA VAL A 176 -12.93 3.37 -10.62
C VAL A 176 -12.95 3.25 -12.15
N TYR A 177 -13.24 2.05 -12.68
CA TYR A 177 -13.41 1.79 -14.11
C TYR A 177 -14.85 1.40 -14.49
N ARG A 178 -15.84 1.74 -13.66
CA ARG A 178 -17.23 1.28 -13.79
C ARG A 178 -17.90 1.76 -15.08
N THR A 179 -17.66 3.01 -15.46
CA THR A 179 -18.16 3.65 -16.69
C THR A 179 -16.99 4.11 -17.57
N PRO A 180 -17.19 4.34 -18.88
CA PRO A 180 -16.13 4.83 -19.76
C PRO A 180 -15.54 6.17 -19.30
N ARG A 181 -16.37 7.05 -18.74
CA ARG A 181 -15.95 8.36 -18.20
C ARG A 181 -15.05 8.18 -16.99
N GLU A 182 -15.48 7.39 -16.01
CA GLU A 182 -14.67 7.07 -14.82
C GLU A 182 -13.37 6.38 -15.21
N ALA A 183 -13.41 5.47 -16.19
CA ALA A 183 -12.22 4.78 -16.64
C ALA A 183 -11.18 5.72 -17.27
N LEU A 184 -11.63 6.70 -18.05
CA LEU A 184 -10.76 7.72 -18.62
C LEU A 184 -10.18 8.64 -17.54
N ALA A 185 -10.99 9.05 -16.56
CA ALA A 185 -10.53 9.86 -15.43
C ALA A 185 -9.48 9.13 -14.59
N SER A 186 -9.71 7.85 -14.29
CA SER A 186 -8.78 7.00 -13.57
C SER A 186 -7.45 6.81 -14.31
N PHE A 187 -7.48 6.63 -15.63
CA PHE A 187 -6.25 6.54 -16.42
C PHE A 187 -5.50 7.85 -16.56
N ASP A 188 -6.23 8.97 -16.67
CA ASP A 188 -5.62 10.29 -16.65
C ASP A 188 -4.84 10.49 -15.34
N TYR A 189 -5.46 10.16 -14.22
CA TYR A 189 -4.83 10.17 -12.90
C TYR A 189 -3.58 9.25 -12.84
N ILE A 190 -3.68 8.01 -13.33
CA ILE A 190 -2.53 7.08 -13.38
C ILE A 190 -1.38 7.63 -14.21
N VAL A 191 -1.67 8.20 -15.39
CA VAL A 191 -0.63 8.74 -16.28
C VAL A 191 0.03 9.98 -15.69
N ARG A 192 -0.76 10.85 -15.04
CA ARG A 192 -0.28 12.08 -14.41
C ARG A 192 0.59 11.82 -13.18
N GLU A 193 0.18 10.88 -12.33
CA GLU A 193 0.86 10.57 -11.08
C GLU A 193 2.00 9.54 -11.24
N GLY A 194 1.94 8.71 -12.28
CA GLY A 194 2.93 7.69 -12.57
C GLY A 194 4.07 8.16 -13.46
N LYS A 195 5.00 7.24 -13.73
CA LYS A 195 6.15 7.50 -14.61
C LYS A 195 5.87 7.03 -16.05
N PHE A 196 5.30 7.91 -16.86
CA PHE A 196 5.07 7.70 -18.29
C PHE A 196 5.87 8.68 -19.15
N GLY A 197 6.37 8.24 -20.30
CA GLY A 197 6.84 9.18 -21.33
C GLY A 197 5.66 9.95 -21.95
N THR A 198 5.90 11.11 -22.57
CA THR A 198 4.82 11.98 -23.07
C THR A 198 3.92 11.29 -24.11
N MET A 199 4.51 10.67 -25.14
CA MET A 199 3.74 9.94 -26.17
C MET A 199 3.13 8.66 -25.61
N GLU A 200 3.91 7.92 -24.82
CA GLU A 200 3.48 6.69 -24.16
C GLU A 200 2.27 6.93 -23.26
N GLY A 201 2.29 7.99 -22.45
CA GLY A 201 1.22 8.38 -21.55
C GLY A 201 -0.06 8.75 -22.28
N PHE A 202 0.03 9.47 -23.40
CA PHE A 202 -1.14 9.75 -24.24
C PHE A 202 -1.82 8.46 -24.72
N PHE A 203 -1.06 7.53 -25.30
CA PHE A 203 -1.62 6.25 -25.76
C PHE A 203 -2.12 5.39 -24.60
N ALA A 204 -1.35 5.33 -23.50
CA ALA A 204 -1.70 4.58 -22.30
C ALA A 204 -3.02 5.08 -21.70
N LYS A 205 -3.27 6.40 -21.71
CA LYS A 205 -4.51 6.99 -21.20
C LYS A 205 -5.73 6.41 -21.91
N TYR A 206 -5.79 6.51 -23.24
CA TYR A 206 -6.98 6.10 -23.99
C TYR A 206 -7.09 4.58 -24.13
N MET A 207 -6.02 3.91 -24.56
CA MET A 207 -6.04 2.45 -24.76
C MET A 207 -6.14 1.71 -23.42
N GLY A 208 -5.47 2.21 -22.39
CA GLY A 208 -5.53 1.67 -21.04
C GLY A 208 -6.92 1.84 -20.42
N ALA A 209 -7.56 3.01 -20.58
CA ALA A 209 -8.92 3.24 -20.10
C ALA A 209 -9.92 2.24 -20.73
N VAL A 210 -9.86 2.06 -22.04
CA VAL A 210 -10.72 1.11 -22.76
C VAL A 210 -10.46 -0.32 -22.26
N ALA A 211 -9.19 -0.73 -22.18
CA ALA A 211 -8.82 -2.07 -21.71
C ALA A 211 -9.32 -2.32 -20.28
N MET A 212 -9.09 -1.37 -19.37
CA MET A 212 -9.48 -1.51 -17.96
C MET A 212 -10.98 -1.41 -17.74
N PHE A 213 -11.72 -0.66 -18.56
CA PHE A 213 -13.18 -0.70 -18.54
C PHE A 213 -13.67 -2.15 -18.76
N PHE A 214 -13.18 -2.86 -19.78
CA PHE A 214 -13.57 -4.25 -20.02
C PHE A 214 -12.99 -5.23 -19.01
N ILE A 215 -11.73 -5.07 -18.58
CA ILE A 215 -11.12 -5.90 -17.53
C ILE A 215 -11.90 -5.76 -16.23
N SER A 216 -12.34 -4.56 -15.87
CA SER A 216 -13.12 -4.32 -14.64
C SER A 216 -14.45 -5.07 -14.65
N LYS A 217 -15.13 -5.20 -15.79
CA LYS A 217 -16.34 -6.03 -15.92
C LYS A 217 -16.05 -7.51 -15.71
N ARG A 218 -14.89 -8.00 -16.17
CA ARG A 218 -14.43 -9.37 -15.90
C ARG A 218 -14.08 -9.57 -14.43
N LEU A 219 -13.43 -8.59 -13.80
CA LEU A 219 -13.11 -8.60 -12.38
C LEU A 219 -14.39 -8.59 -11.53
N LYS A 220 -15.37 -7.73 -11.85
CA LYS A 220 -16.71 -7.73 -11.24
C LYS A 220 -17.30 -9.14 -11.21
N LYS A 221 -17.33 -9.82 -12.36
CA LYS A 221 -17.83 -11.21 -12.45
C LYS A 221 -16.97 -12.20 -11.65
N ARG A 222 -15.64 -12.09 -11.73
CA ARG A 222 -14.71 -13.00 -11.05
C ARG A 222 -14.82 -12.92 -9.53
N HIS A 223 -15.03 -11.72 -9.00
CA HIS A 223 -15.12 -11.47 -7.56
C HIS A 223 -16.57 -11.50 -7.05
N HIS A 224 -17.52 -11.96 -7.87
CA HIS A 224 -18.94 -12.10 -7.52
C HIS A 224 -19.58 -10.81 -6.98
N LEU A 225 -19.20 -9.67 -7.57
CA LEU A 225 -19.73 -8.36 -7.18
C LEU A 225 -21.15 -8.13 -7.70
N GLN A 226 -21.91 -7.33 -6.96
CA GLN A 226 -23.26 -6.91 -7.30
C GLN A 226 -23.32 -6.14 -8.61
N ASP A 227 -24.53 -5.99 -9.14
CA ASP A 227 -24.70 -5.31 -10.41
C ASP A 227 -24.29 -3.84 -10.35
N ASN A 228 -24.71 -3.17 -9.27
CA ASN A 228 -24.20 -1.90 -8.84
C ASN A 228 -22.99 -2.11 -7.92
N VAL A 229 -21.78 -2.10 -8.50
CA VAL A 229 -20.51 -2.27 -7.78
C VAL A 229 -20.23 -1.22 -6.70
N ARG A 230 -20.98 -0.10 -6.71
CA ARG A 230 -20.94 0.91 -5.65
C ARG A 230 -21.53 0.38 -4.34
N GLU A 231 -22.59 -0.42 -4.40
CA GLU A 231 -23.17 -1.02 -3.20
C GLU A 231 -22.15 -1.94 -2.51
N ASP A 232 -21.41 -2.76 -3.25
CA ASP A 232 -20.34 -3.59 -2.66
C ASP A 232 -19.29 -2.74 -1.94
N LEU A 233 -18.91 -1.59 -2.53
CA LEU A 233 -17.98 -0.65 -1.90
C LEU A 233 -18.59 -0.05 -0.63
N TYR A 234 -19.84 0.39 -0.68
CA TYR A 234 -20.52 0.99 0.47
C TYR A 234 -20.70 -0.02 1.60
N GLU A 235 -21.10 -1.25 1.29
CA GLU A 235 -21.25 -2.34 2.24
C GLU A 235 -19.91 -2.65 2.91
N ALA A 236 -18.84 -2.84 2.14
CA ALA A 236 -17.51 -3.14 2.67
C ALA A 236 -16.98 -2.01 3.56
N VAL A 237 -17.15 -0.76 3.14
CA VAL A 237 -16.71 0.42 3.89
C VAL A 237 -17.54 0.59 5.17
N ASN A 238 -18.86 0.37 5.12
CA ASN A 238 -19.71 0.40 6.31
C ASN A 238 -19.43 -0.80 7.25
N GLU A 239 -19.05 -1.96 6.72
CA GLU A 239 -18.57 -3.11 7.51
C GLU A 239 -17.32 -2.71 8.32
N TRP A 240 -16.36 -2.05 7.68
CA TRP A 240 -15.17 -1.52 8.34
C TRP A 240 -15.53 -0.49 9.43
N VAL A 241 -16.37 0.51 9.13
CA VAL A 241 -16.80 1.51 10.14
C VAL A 241 -17.50 0.85 11.33
N LYS A 242 -18.37 -0.15 11.06
CA LYS A 242 -19.04 -0.92 12.10
C LYS A 242 -18.04 -1.69 12.97
N ALA A 243 -17.00 -2.24 12.36
CA ALA A 243 -15.95 -2.97 13.06
C ALA A 243 -15.07 -2.06 13.92
N VAL A 244 -14.70 -0.87 13.43
CA VAL A 244 -14.05 0.15 14.27
C VAL A 244 -14.98 0.51 15.44
N GLY A 245 -16.28 0.64 15.19
CA GLY A 245 -17.27 0.91 16.22
C GLY A 245 -17.25 2.36 16.71
N LYS A 246 -17.98 2.64 17.79
CA LYS A 246 -18.18 4.01 18.31
C LYS A 246 -17.33 4.36 19.53
N HIS A 247 -16.67 3.37 20.12
CA HIS A 247 -15.95 3.51 21.40
C HIS A 247 -14.43 3.69 21.25
N ARG A 248 -13.93 3.75 20.01
CA ARG A 248 -12.53 3.98 19.68
C ARG A 248 -12.40 4.88 18.46
N LEU A 249 -11.29 5.60 18.36
CA LEU A 249 -11.01 6.50 17.24
C LEU A 249 -10.61 5.74 15.98
N PHE A 250 -9.88 4.65 16.17
CA PHE A 250 -9.31 3.76 15.17
C PHE A 250 -9.50 2.30 15.60
N MET A 251 -9.31 1.33 14.70
CA MET A 251 -9.24 -0.10 15.06
C MET A 251 -8.20 -0.34 16.16
N GLY A 252 -7.07 0.37 16.11
CA GLY A 252 -6.03 0.37 17.13
C GLY A 252 -6.36 1.06 18.47
N GLY A 253 -7.57 1.60 18.65
CA GLY A 253 -7.96 2.33 19.86
C GLY A 253 -7.81 3.83 19.68
N ASN A 254 -6.89 4.44 20.43
CA ASN A 254 -6.60 5.88 20.37
C ASN A 254 -5.63 6.28 19.25
N GLN A 255 -4.89 5.30 18.72
CA GLN A 255 -3.92 5.45 17.63
C GLN A 255 -4.21 4.37 16.58
N PRO A 256 -3.96 4.62 15.29
CA PRO A 256 -4.18 3.61 14.27
C PRO A 256 -3.19 2.44 14.42
N ASN A 257 -3.69 1.24 14.17
CA ASN A 257 -2.88 0.03 14.08
C ASN A 257 -2.63 -0.35 12.61
N LEU A 258 -2.03 -1.53 12.36
CA LEU A 258 -1.72 -1.93 10.99
C LEU A 258 -2.96 -2.23 10.13
N ALA A 259 -4.11 -2.52 10.74
CA ALA A 259 -5.37 -2.68 10.01
C ALA A 259 -5.90 -1.33 9.53
N ASP A 260 -5.87 -0.30 10.39
CA ASP A 260 -6.27 1.06 10.00
C ASP A 260 -5.44 1.56 8.82
N LEU A 261 -4.11 1.41 8.90
CA LEU A 261 -3.17 1.81 7.84
C LEU A 261 -3.39 1.02 6.55
N ALA A 262 -3.73 -0.27 6.66
CA ALA A 262 -4.03 -1.10 5.50
C ALA A 262 -5.30 -0.63 4.78
N VAL A 263 -6.40 -0.44 5.51
CA VAL A 263 -7.67 0.02 4.93
C VAL A 263 -7.53 1.42 4.35
N TYR A 264 -6.93 2.35 5.11
CA TYR A 264 -6.70 3.72 4.66
C TYR A 264 -5.86 3.75 3.40
N GLY A 265 -4.73 3.03 3.39
CA GLY A 265 -3.85 2.95 2.23
C GLY A 265 -4.55 2.41 0.98
N VAL A 266 -5.45 1.44 1.12
CA VAL A 266 -6.25 0.90 0.01
C VAL A 266 -7.26 1.92 -0.51
N LEU A 267 -8.00 2.59 0.37
CA LEU A 267 -9.04 3.57 -0.02
C LEU A 267 -8.44 4.85 -0.65
N ARG A 268 -7.28 5.29 -0.14
CA ARG A 268 -6.57 6.50 -0.59
C ARG A 268 -6.27 6.53 -2.08
N VAL A 269 -6.15 5.38 -2.74
CA VAL A 269 -5.87 5.38 -4.19
C VAL A 269 -7.02 5.88 -5.05
N MET A 270 -8.22 6.00 -4.48
CA MET A 270 -9.39 6.53 -5.18
C MET A 270 -9.54 8.06 -5.03
N GLU A 271 -8.73 8.72 -4.18
CA GLU A 271 -8.82 10.17 -3.97
C GLU A 271 -8.79 10.94 -5.30
N GLY A 272 -9.70 11.90 -5.44
CA GLY A 272 -9.89 12.69 -6.66
C GLY A 272 -10.68 11.99 -7.78
N LEU A 273 -11.22 10.79 -7.53
CA LEU A 273 -12.10 10.06 -8.44
C LEU A 273 -13.53 10.02 -7.90
N GLU A 274 -14.50 9.93 -8.81
CA GLU A 274 -15.94 9.84 -8.47
C GLU A 274 -16.25 8.73 -7.46
N ALA A 275 -15.55 7.59 -7.53
CA ALA A 275 -15.72 6.49 -6.58
C ALA A 275 -15.41 6.85 -5.13
N PHE A 276 -14.45 7.76 -4.91
CA PHE A 276 -14.11 8.23 -3.57
C PHE A 276 -15.15 9.21 -3.05
N ASP A 277 -15.58 10.16 -3.88
CA ASP A 277 -16.62 11.13 -3.51
C ASP A 277 -17.93 10.41 -3.16
N ASP A 278 -18.34 9.45 -4.00
CA ASP A 278 -19.49 8.58 -3.77
C ASP A 278 -19.36 7.81 -2.44
N MET A 279 -18.21 7.20 -2.17
CA MET A 279 -17.94 6.50 -0.92
C MET A 279 -18.06 7.44 0.29
N MET A 280 -17.54 8.66 0.20
CA MET A 280 -17.59 9.63 1.28
C MET A 280 -19.02 10.10 1.58
N VAL A 281 -19.84 10.28 0.54
CA VAL A 281 -21.23 10.74 0.66
C VAL A 281 -22.17 9.63 1.15
N HIS A 282 -22.01 8.40 0.65
CA HIS A 282 -22.96 7.31 0.86
C HIS A 282 -22.60 6.37 2.01
N THR A 283 -21.50 6.62 2.72
CA THR A 283 -21.09 5.83 3.87
C THR A 283 -20.79 6.71 5.08
N LYS A 284 -20.53 6.08 6.23
CA LYS A 284 -20.16 6.79 7.48
C LYS A 284 -18.64 6.85 7.68
N ILE A 285 -17.85 6.68 6.63
CA ILE A 285 -16.38 6.54 6.72
C ILE A 285 -15.66 7.85 6.99
N GLN A 286 -16.22 8.97 6.51
CA GLN A 286 -15.54 10.26 6.45
C GLN A 286 -14.87 10.67 7.78
N PRO A 287 -15.52 10.57 8.96
CA PRO A 287 -14.87 10.96 10.21
C PRO A 287 -13.65 10.11 10.56
N TRP A 288 -13.67 8.80 10.26
CA TRP A 288 -12.50 7.93 10.48
C TRP A 288 -11.41 8.24 9.47
N TYR A 289 -11.76 8.50 8.21
CA TYR A 289 -10.79 8.79 7.16
C TYR A 289 -10.04 10.09 7.41
N GLN A 290 -10.74 11.16 7.78
CA GLN A 290 -10.13 12.45 8.11
C GLN A 290 -9.18 12.33 9.31
N ARG A 291 -9.55 11.55 10.34
CA ARG A 291 -8.64 11.25 11.46
C ARG A 291 -7.38 10.53 11.00
N MET A 292 -7.48 9.61 10.03
CA MET A 292 -6.32 8.94 9.44
C MET A 292 -5.40 9.90 8.68
N GLU A 293 -5.97 10.82 7.89
CA GLU A 293 -5.19 11.86 7.20
C GLU A 293 -4.45 12.75 8.21
N GLU A 294 -5.15 13.22 9.24
CA GLU A 294 -4.57 14.11 10.25
C GLU A 294 -3.39 13.46 11.00
N VAL A 295 -3.51 12.20 11.40
CA VAL A 295 -2.42 11.52 12.14
C VAL A 295 -1.23 11.20 11.25
N ILE A 296 -1.45 10.97 9.95
CA ILE A 296 -0.37 10.73 8.99
C ILE A 296 0.36 12.05 8.67
N GLN A 297 -0.38 13.13 8.39
CA GLN A 297 0.23 14.44 8.11
C GLN A 297 1.03 14.99 9.30
N LYS A 298 0.56 14.77 10.54
CA LYS A 298 1.30 15.17 11.75
C LYS A 298 2.62 14.42 11.93
N ALA A 299 2.78 13.24 11.34
CA ALA A 299 4.00 12.45 11.43
C ALA A 299 5.03 12.83 10.35
N GLU A 300 4.62 13.58 9.32
CA GLU A 300 5.52 14.10 8.26
C GLU A 300 6.23 15.41 8.66
N VAL A 301 5.79 16.08 9.73
CA VAL A 301 6.34 17.33 10.28
C VAL A 301 7.30 17.06 11.44
#